data_AF-A0A4S9L3I5-F1
#
_entry.id   AF-A0A4S9L3I5-F1
#
_cell.length_a   1.000
_cell.length_b   1.000
_cell.length_c   1.000
_cell.angle_alpha   90.00
_cell.angle_beta   90.00
_cell.angle_gamma   90.00
#
_symmetry.space_group_name_H-M   'P 1'
#
loop_
_entity.id
_entity.type
_entity.pdbx_description
1 polymer ?
#
loop_
_entity_poly.entity_id
_entity_poly.type
_entity_poly.pdbx_seq_one_letter_code
_entity_poly.pdbx_strand_id
1 'polypeptide(L)'
;MHAEVVGSLPEMHISLTDNPSPSVTNLSFAHDTLRNSHPLISMSIAMYKLKLERAEAIIGYHPRKPAQYYLWEALQVAGSGQNLIGGRRVYDGNKRLAIVGDAAMASAIVGPWYEQDDTLGAWDTKRQRLLSNANLARVAHETGLVGCMVVNPRNPVQASTKLAANLVEAVIGAVWLDSDESMSAVRQVMETLGLCLNGMTSKTNSSGCINTYDMQRPERGTYDKSQRDDQPAQSHLSCIADPWTRYLSCHALTSRLQIANV
;
A
#
# COMPACT_ATOMS: atom_id res chain seq x y z
N MET A 1 -20.35 -20.78 -81.10
CA MET A 1 -21.07 -19.53 -81.42
C MET A 1 -20.20 -18.40 -80.87
N HIS A 2 -19.21 -17.87 -81.62
CA HIS A 2 -19.31 -16.72 -82.55
C HIS A 2 -20.14 -15.56 -81.93
N ALA A 3 -19.72 -14.30 -81.78
CA ALA A 3 -18.55 -13.48 -82.17
C ALA A 3 -18.50 -12.28 -81.17
N GLU A 4 -17.37 -11.72 -80.72
CA GLU A 4 -16.52 -10.66 -81.33
C GLU A 4 -17.32 -9.41 -81.78
N VAL A 5 -17.08 -8.16 -81.33
CA VAL A 5 -15.98 -7.25 -81.74
C VAL A 5 -16.08 -5.86 -81.03
N VAL A 6 -14.96 -5.38 -80.44
CA VAL A 6 -14.24 -4.06 -80.54
C VAL A 6 -15.03 -2.74 -80.40
N GLY A 7 -14.56 -1.62 -79.80
CA GLY A 7 -13.27 -1.10 -79.29
C GLY A 7 -13.58 0.19 -78.49
N SER A 8 -12.71 1.13 -78.09
CA SER A 8 -11.29 1.43 -78.25
C SER A 8 -10.91 2.40 -77.11
N LEU A 9 -9.67 2.31 -76.61
CA LEU A 9 -9.00 3.37 -75.83
C LEU A 9 -8.50 4.50 -76.77
N PRO A 10 -8.11 5.66 -76.21
CA PRO A 10 -6.66 5.87 -76.08
C PRO A 10 -6.20 6.51 -74.75
N GLU A 11 -4.89 6.32 -74.55
CA GLU A 11 -3.94 6.85 -73.57
C GLU A 11 -3.96 8.40 -73.49
N MET A 12 -3.32 9.16 -72.59
CA MET A 12 -2.00 9.06 -71.95
C MET A 12 -1.84 10.33 -71.09
N HIS A 13 -1.31 10.27 -69.87
CA HIS A 13 -0.10 11.01 -69.46
C HIS A 13 0.21 10.84 -67.96
N ILE A 14 1.40 10.32 -67.71
CA ILE A 14 2.09 10.26 -66.42
C ILE A 14 2.99 11.50 -66.33
N SER A 15 3.05 12.12 -65.15
CA SER A 15 4.21 12.91 -64.72
C SER A 15 4.46 12.72 -63.23
N LEU A 16 5.53 11.97 -62.93
CA LEU A 16 6.23 11.89 -61.65
C LEU A 16 7.36 12.92 -61.66
N THR A 17 7.45 13.79 -60.66
CA THR A 17 8.73 14.33 -60.16
C THR A 17 8.59 14.81 -58.70
N ASP A 18 9.40 14.19 -57.85
CA ASP A 18 10.21 14.75 -56.76
C ASP A 18 9.61 15.27 -55.43
N ASN A 19 10.16 14.71 -54.35
CA ASN A 19 10.17 15.14 -52.94
C ASN A 19 11.60 15.71 -52.64
N PRO A 20 11.97 16.38 -51.51
CA PRO A 20 11.23 16.67 -50.25
C PRO A 20 11.46 18.05 -49.54
N SER A 21 10.54 18.40 -48.61
CA SER A 21 10.70 19.13 -47.30
C SER A 21 11.27 20.58 -47.21
N PRO A 22 11.10 21.33 -46.07
CA PRO A 22 10.04 21.33 -45.03
C PRO A 22 9.53 22.77 -44.68
N SER A 23 8.28 22.91 -44.20
CA SER A 23 7.88 24.12 -43.45
C SER A 23 6.81 23.85 -42.39
N VAL A 24 7.30 23.69 -41.15
CA VAL A 24 6.86 24.32 -39.90
C VAL A 24 5.37 24.71 -39.74
N THR A 25 4.79 24.20 -38.64
CA THR A 25 3.65 24.69 -37.85
C THR A 25 2.24 24.66 -38.45
N ASN A 26 1.37 23.81 -37.90
CA ASN A 26 0.45 24.30 -36.86
C ASN A 26 -0.20 23.18 -36.06
N LEU A 27 -0.13 23.35 -34.74
CA LEU A 27 -0.82 22.59 -33.70
C LEU A 27 -2.33 22.84 -33.80
N SER A 28 -3.11 21.80 -34.02
CA SER A 28 -4.54 21.79 -33.67
C SER A 28 -4.90 20.44 -33.06
N PHE A 29 -4.47 20.22 -31.82
CA PHE A 29 -5.12 19.21 -30.98
C PHE A 29 -6.29 19.86 -30.27
N ALA A 30 -7.47 19.32 -30.56
CA ALA A 30 -8.77 19.79 -30.14
C ALA A 30 -8.82 20.08 -28.63
N HIS A 31 -9.22 21.31 -28.33
CA HIS A 31 -9.44 21.82 -27.00
C HIS A 31 -10.95 21.75 -26.72
N ASP A 32 -11.51 20.57 -26.47
CA ASP A 32 -12.90 20.50 -26.01
C ASP A 32 -13.28 19.16 -25.37
N THR A 33 -13.06 19.04 -24.05
CA THR A 33 -13.91 18.26 -23.13
C THR A 33 -13.61 18.58 -21.66
N LEU A 34 -13.61 19.87 -21.29
CA LEU A 34 -13.62 20.29 -19.88
C LEU A 34 -15.00 20.79 -19.48
N ARG A 35 -15.92 19.84 -19.29
CA ARG A 35 -17.16 20.10 -18.55
C ARG A 35 -17.69 18.84 -17.90
N ASN A 36 -16.93 18.31 -16.94
CA ASN A 36 -17.50 17.49 -15.87
C ASN A 36 -16.76 17.79 -14.57
N SER A 37 -17.54 18.06 -13.55
CA SER A 37 -17.17 18.58 -12.23
C SER A 37 -16.25 17.62 -11.49
N HIS A 38 -14.94 17.86 -11.51
CA HIS A 38 -13.97 17.10 -10.71
C HIS A 38 -13.81 17.72 -9.31
N PRO A 39 -13.80 16.93 -8.21
CA PRO A 39 -13.48 17.41 -6.87
C PRO A 39 -11.95 17.61 -6.72
N LEU A 40 -11.37 18.48 -7.56
CA LEU A 40 -9.96 18.88 -7.55
C LEU A 40 -9.80 20.35 -7.13
N ILE A 41 -10.72 20.90 -6.34
CA ILE A 41 -10.56 22.23 -5.76
C ILE A 41 -9.87 22.05 -4.41
N SER A 42 -8.54 21.94 -4.43
CA SER A 42 -7.60 22.52 -3.43
C SER A 42 -6.13 22.07 -3.61
N MET A 43 -5.79 21.23 -4.61
CA MET A 43 -4.39 20.89 -4.89
C MET A 43 -4.12 20.94 -6.39
N SER A 44 -3.01 21.57 -6.80
CA SER A 44 -2.64 21.62 -8.22
C SER A 44 -2.38 20.21 -8.74
N ILE A 45 -2.79 19.93 -9.99
CA ILE A 45 -2.53 18.65 -10.67
C ILE A 45 -1.04 18.27 -10.59
N ALA A 46 -0.15 19.26 -10.63
CA ALA A 46 1.29 19.08 -10.47
C ALA A 46 1.68 18.52 -9.10
N MET A 47 1.08 19.04 -8.00
CA MET A 47 1.37 18.55 -6.64
C MET A 47 0.85 17.12 -6.45
N TYR A 48 -0.31 16.80 -7.03
CA TYR A 48 -0.86 15.44 -7.03
C TYR A 48 0.14 14.46 -7.66
N LYS A 49 0.60 14.76 -8.88
CA LYS A 49 1.57 13.91 -9.60
C LYS A 49 2.87 13.75 -8.83
N LEU A 50 3.44 14.86 -8.34
CA LEU A 50 4.70 14.85 -7.59
C LEU A 50 4.63 13.94 -6.35
N LYS A 51 3.56 14.04 -5.55
CA LYS A 51 3.40 13.23 -4.34
C LYS A 51 3.17 11.76 -4.67
N LEU A 52 2.42 11.48 -5.73
CA LEU A 52 2.15 10.11 -6.17
C LEU A 52 3.43 9.44 -6.70
N GLU A 53 4.13 10.07 -7.64
CA GLU A 53 5.38 9.57 -8.22
C GLU A 53 6.45 9.35 -7.15
N ARG A 54 6.55 10.27 -6.17
CA ARG A 54 7.46 10.10 -5.04
C ARG A 54 7.07 8.90 -4.17
N ALA A 55 5.79 8.72 -3.89
CA ALA A 55 5.32 7.58 -3.10
C ALA A 55 5.62 6.26 -3.82
N GLU A 56 5.31 6.17 -5.12
CA GLU A 56 5.60 4.99 -5.97
C GLU A 56 7.08 4.63 -5.96
N ALA A 57 7.97 5.62 -6.11
CA ALA A 57 9.41 5.43 -6.08
C ALA A 57 9.90 4.93 -4.71
N ILE A 58 9.35 5.46 -3.60
CA ILE A 58 9.71 5.03 -2.25
C ILE A 58 9.30 3.58 -1.98
N ILE A 59 8.11 3.19 -2.44
CA ILE A 59 7.53 1.87 -2.13
C ILE A 59 7.91 0.80 -3.17
N GLY A 60 8.54 1.19 -4.28
CA GLY A 60 8.91 0.28 -5.36
C GLY A 60 7.71 -0.34 -6.09
N TYR A 61 6.56 0.34 -6.11
CA TYR A 61 5.29 -0.18 -6.66
C TYR A 61 4.61 0.85 -7.54
N HIS A 62 4.24 0.42 -8.76
CA HIS A 62 3.46 1.22 -9.69
C HIS A 62 2.00 0.75 -9.70
N PRO A 63 1.01 1.64 -9.49
CA PRO A 63 -0.40 1.27 -9.48
C PRO A 63 -0.86 0.62 -10.79
N ARG A 64 -1.48 -0.55 -10.67
CA ARG A 64 -2.06 -1.32 -11.77
C ARG A 64 -3.49 -0.87 -12.07
N LYS A 65 -4.18 -0.29 -11.09
CA LYS A 65 -5.53 0.29 -11.24
C LYS A 65 -5.49 1.79 -10.90
N PRO A 66 -4.77 2.65 -11.66
CA PRO A 66 -4.61 4.08 -11.34
C PRO A 66 -5.95 4.83 -11.30
N ALA A 67 -6.94 4.39 -12.09
CA ALA A 67 -8.30 4.96 -12.09
C ALA A 67 -9.06 4.73 -10.77
N GLN A 68 -8.60 3.83 -9.90
CA GLN A 68 -9.20 3.61 -8.59
C GLN A 68 -8.61 4.49 -7.49
N TYR A 69 -7.49 5.18 -7.74
CA TYR A 69 -6.90 6.17 -6.82
C TYR A 69 -6.59 5.64 -5.41
N TYR A 70 -6.31 4.34 -5.25
CA TYR A 70 -6.03 3.76 -3.92
C TYR A 70 -4.79 4.38 -3.28
N LEU A 71 -3.69 4.49 -4.03
CA LEU A 71 -2.46 5.10 -3.50
C LEU A 71 -2.67 6.58 -3.16
N TRP A 72 -3.44 7.30 -3.97
CA TRP A 72 -3.80 8.68 -3.68
C TRP A 72 -4.63 8.82 -2.40
N GLU A 73 -5.63 7.96 -2.20
CA GLU A 73 -6.43 7.91 -0.97
C GLU A 73 -5.55 7.62 0.26
N ALA A 74 -4.55 6.74 0.13
CA ALA A 74 -3.63 6.41 1.23
C ALA A 74 -2.79 7.60 1.72
N LEU A 75 -2.51 8.57 0.85
CA LEU A 75 -1.74 9.77 1.20
C LEU A 75 -2.59 10.84 1.92
N GLN A 76 -3.91 10.68 1.97
CA GLN A 76 -4.80 11.68 2.57
C GLN A 76 -4.80 11.60 4.10
N VAL A 77 -4.40 12.67 4.76
CA VAL A 77 -4.63 12.82 6.21
C VAL A 77 -6.10 13.23 6.45
N ALA A 78 -6.67 12.79 7.57
CA ALA A 78 -7.99 13.23 8.00
C ALA A 78 -8.04 14.77 8.07
N GLY A 79 -9.07 15.38 7.49
CA GLY A 79 -9.18 16.84 7.42
C GLY A 79 -8.33 17.49 6.31
N SER A 80 -7.76 16.72 5.38
CA SER A 80 -7.04 17.23 4.18
C SER A 80 -7.91 18.04 3.21
N GLY A 81 -9.23 18.08 3.43
CA GLY A 81 -10.19 18.78 2.57
C GLY A 81 -10.83 17.88 1.50
N GLN A 82 -10.33 16.66 1.32
CA GLN A 82 -10.92 15.69 0.40
C GLN A 82 -11.98 14.84 1.10
N ASN A 83 -13.19 14.82 0.52
CA ASN A 83 -14.32 14.04 1.02
C ASN A 83 -14.70 12.87 0.09
N LEU A 84 -14.28 12.92 -1.18
CA LEU A 84 -14.58 11.92 -2.19
C LEU A 84 -13.37 11.67 -3.09
N ILE A 85 -12.93 10.41 -3.19
CA ILE A 85 -11.85 9.97 -4.10
C ILE A 85 -12.32 8.68 -4.77
N GLY A 86 -12.26 8.62 -6.11
CA GLY A 86 -12.66 7.42 -6.86
C GLY A 86 -14.09 6.93 -6.53
N GLY A 87 -15.02 7.85 -6.25
CA GLY A 87 -16.39 7.54 -5.84
C GLY A 87 -16.56 7.06 -4.39
N ARG A 88 -15.48 6.98 -3.60
CA ARG A 88 -15.50 6.55 -2.19
C ARG A 88 -15.40 7.72 -1.24
N ARG A 89 -16.17 7.64 -0.13
CA ARG A 89 -16.11 8.61 0.97
C ARG A 89 -14.82 8.46 1.76
N VAL A 90 -14.10 9.57 1.94
CA VAL A 90 -12.76 9.65 2.57
C VAL A 90 -12.71 10.68 3.71
N TYR A 91 -13.81 10.84 4.47
CA TYR A 91 -13.89 11.79 5.60
C TYR A 91 -12.79 11.58 6.65
N ASP A 92 -12.42 10.32 6.88
CA ASP A 92 -11.36 9.93 7.80
C ASP A 92 -9.95 9.94 7.18
N GLY A 93 -9.82 10.42 5.94
CA GLY A 93 -8.60 10.28 5.16
C GLY A 93 -8.25 8.80 4.97
N ASN A 94 -6.99 8.48 5.23
CA ASN A 94 -6.39 7.18 4.97
C ASN A 94 -6.72 6.08 5.99
N LYS A 95 -7.42 6.38 7.08
CA LYS A 95 -7.63 5.41 8.19
C LYS A 95 -8.32 4.12 7.75
N ARG A 96 -9.24 4.18 6.78
CA ARG A 96 -9.93 2.99 6.26
C ARG A 96 -8.96 2.05 5.54
N LEU A 97 -8.07 2.60 4.72
CA LEU A 97 -7.01 1.83 4.08
C LEU A 97 -5.98 1.34 5.10
N ALA A 98 -5.70 2.11 6.15
CA ALA A 98 -4.79 1.70 7.22
C ALA A 98 -5.26 0.39 7.88
N ILE A 99 -6.55 0.26 8.19
CA ILE A 99 -7.11 -0.98 8.74
C ILE A 99 -6.89 -2.17 7.78
N VAL A 100 -7.08 -1.97 6.47
CA VAL A 100 -6.85 -3.02 5.46
C VAL A 100 -5.37 -3.40 5.43
N GLY A 101 -4.47 -2.42 5.48
CA GLY A 101 -3.04 -2.67 5.45
C GLY A 101 -2.49 -3.34 6.70
N ASP A 102 -2.94 -2.97 7.89
CA ASP A 102 -2.56 -3.65 9.15
C ASP A 102 -2.90 -5.15 9.07
N ALA A 103 -4.12 -5.47 8.62
CA ALA A 103 -4.54 -6.86 8.39
C ALA A 103 -3.67 -7.55 7.33
N ALA A 104 -3.43 -6.91 6.18
CA ALA A 104 -2.62 -7.49 5.12
C ALA A 104 -1.16 -7.74 5.55
N MET A 105 -0.53 -6.82 6.29
CA MET A 105 0.82 -7.00 6.84
C MET A 105 0.86 -8.12 7.88
N ALA A 106 -0.13 -8.20 8.78
CA ALA A 106 -0.23 -9.28 9.75
C ALA A 106 -0.34 -10.64 9.05
N SER A 107 -1.18 -10.74 8.01
CA SER A 107 -1.30 -11.94 7.18
C SER A 107 -0.02 -12.28 6.41
N ALA A 108 0.72 -11.26 5.93
CA ALA A 108 1.97 -11.46 5.23
C ALA A 108 3.04 -12.13 6.13
N ILE A 109 3.03 -11.81 7.43
CA ILE A 109 4.01 -12.27 8.40
C ILE A 109 3.59 -13.56 9.14
N VAL A 110 2.28 -13.84 9.27
CA VAL A 110 1.77 -14.98 10.08
C VAL A 110 2.01 -16.33 9.42
N GLY A 111 1.87 -16.44 8.09
CA GLY A 111 2.12 -17.69 7.37
C GLY A 111 3.56 -18.19 7.56
N PRO A 112 4.58 -17.38 7.24
CA PRO A 112 5.98 -17.76 7.46
C PRO A 112 6.34 -18.03 8.93
N TRP A 113 5.69 -17.37 9.89
CA TRP A 113 5.86 -17.69 11.30
C TRP A 113 5.27 -19.05 11.66
N TYR A 114 4.05 -19.36 11.19
CA TYR A 114 3.38 -20.63 11.44
C TYR A 114 4.18 -21.83 10.89
N GLU A 115 4.78 -21.66 9.70
CA GLU A 115 5.63 -22.67 9.07
C GLU A 115 6.93 -22.96 9.85
N GLN A 116 7.35 -22.09 10.78
CA GLN A 116 8.57 -22.23 11.57
C GLN A 116 8.36 -23.04 12.87
N ASP A 117 7.13 -23.47 13.17
CA ASP A 117 6.75 -24.13 14.44
C ASP A 117 7.19 -23.34 15.69
N ASP A 118 7.15 -22.01 15.56
CA ASP A 118 7.56 -21.08 16.61
C ASP A 118 6.48 -20.90 17.68
N THR A 119 6.90 -20.46 18.86
CA THR A 119 5.97 -20.21 19.98
C THR A 119 5.07 -18.98 19.74
N LEU A 120 3.92 -18.93 20.43
CA LEU A 120 3.07 -17.74 20.46
C LEU A 120 3.81 -16.49 20.99
N GLY A 121 4.70 -16.64 21.97
CA GLY A 121 5.52 -15.52 22.44
C GLY A 121 6.48 -14.99 21.36
N ALA A 122 6.98 -15.87 20.49
CA ALA A 122 7.78 -15.47 19.33
C ALA A 122 6.93 -14.72 18.29
N TRP A 123 5.67 -15.13 18.08
CA TRP A 123 4.71 -14.38 17.27
C TRP A 123 4.51 -12.96 17.78
N ASP A 124 4.13 -12.81 19.05
CA ASP A 124 3.84 -11.49 19.62
C ASP A 124 5.07 -10.57 19.55
N THR A 125 6.25 -11.12 19.83
CA THR A 125 7.52 -10.40 19.70
C THR A 125 7.79 -9.98 18.26
N LYS A 126 7.60 -10.88 17.29
CA LYS A 126 7.82 -10.61 15.86
C LYS A 126 6.85 -9.55 15.34
N ARG A 127 5.56 -9.70 15.64
CA ARG A 127 4.52 -8.74 15.27
C ARG A 127 4.78 -7.37 15.90
N GLN A 128 5.08 -7.31 17.20
CA GLN A 128 5.36 -6.02 17.86
C GLN A 128 6.63 -5.35 17.32
N ARG A 129 7.68 -6.12 17.05
CA ARG A 129 8.93 -5.59 16.48
C ARG A 129 8.72 -4.99 15.09
N LEU A 130 7.98 -5.67 14.22
CA LEU A 130 7.81 -5.27 12.82
C LEU A 130 6.66 -4.27 12.64
N LEU A 131 5.50 -4.52 13.27
CA LEU A 131 4.24 -3.85 12.98
C LEU A 131 3.76 -2.93 14.10
N SER A 132 4.58 -2.66 15.13
CA SER A 132 4.21 -1.63 16.10
C SER A 132 4.18 -0.24 15.45
N ASN A 133 3.25 0.60 15.88
CA ASN A 133 3.14 1.98 15.40
C ASN A 133 4.47 2.76 15.53
N ALA A 134 5.26 2.47 16.57
CA ALA A 134 6.57 3.08 16.74
C ALA A 134 7.53 2.69 15.61
N ASN A 135 7.60 1.41 15.25
CA ASN A 135 8.44 0.96 14.15
C ASN A 135 7.92 1.46 12.79
N LEU A 136 6.61 1.39 12.55
CA LEU A 136 6.01 1.86 11.30
C LEU A 136 6.21 3.36 11.11
N ALA A 137 6.07 4.17 12.17
CA ALA A 137 6.37 5.58 12.12
C ALA A 137 7.85 5.85 11.79
N ARG A 138 8.77 5.13 12.44
CA ARG A 138 10.20 5.20 12.15
C ARG A 138 10.48 4.93 10.67
N VAL A 139 9.92 3.84 10.13
CA VAL A 139 10.04 3.48 8.70
C VAL A 139 9.48 4.60 7.80
N ALA A 140 8.31 5.17 8.12
CA ALA A 140 7.72 6.26 7.36
C ALA A 140 8.62 7.50 7.30
N HIS A 141 9.33 7.80 8.39
CA HIS A 141 10.27 8.91 8.48
C HIS A 141 11.58 8.62 7.73
N GLU A 142 12.19 7.46 7.96
CA GLU A 142 13.47 7.06 7.35
C GLU A 142 13.37 6.94 5.82
N THR A 143 12.24 6.45 5.32
CA THR A 143 11.98 6.35 3.86
C THR A 143 11.54 7.68 3.24
N GLY A 144 11.23 8.69 4.05
CA GLY A 144 10.71 9.98 3.59
C GLY A 144 9.25 9.93 3.11
N LEU A 145 8.53 8.84 3.36
CA LEU A 145 7.13 8.66 2.97
C LEU A 145 6.21 9.72 3.58
N VAL A 146 6.53 10.18 4.80
CA VAL A 146 5.85 11.30 5.47
C VAL A 146 5.77 12.56 4.60
N GLY A 147 6.77 12.82 3.75
CA GLY A 147 6.76 13.96 2.80
C GLY A 147 5.71 13.85 1.70
N CYS A 148 5.17 12.66 1.46
CA CYS A 148 4.12 12.41 0.46
C CYS A 148 2.71 12.68 1.02
N MET A 149 2.55 12.81 2.34
CA MET A 149 1.24 13.06 2.95
C MET A 149 0.59 14.34 2.43
N VAL A 150 -0.73 14.29 2.33
CA VAL A 150 -1.57 15.43 1.93
C VAL A 150 -2.31 15.90 3.17
N VAL A 151 -1.93 17.09 3.62
CA VAL A 151 -2.49 17.78 4.80
C VAL A 151 -3.16 19.06 4.36
N ASN A 152 -4.03 19.61 5.21
CA ASN A 152 -4.61 20.92 4.97
C ASN A 152 -3.53 22.01 5.09
N PRO A 153 -3.26 22.82 4.04
CA PRO A 153 -2.24 23.86 4.09
C PRO A 153 -2.50 24.94 5.17
N ARG A 154 -3.77 25.15 5.53
CA ARG A 154 -4.15 26.14 6.55
C ARG A 154 -3.93 25.65 7.98
N ASN A 155 -3.81 24.34 8.16
CA ASN A 155 -3.52 23.72 9.45
C ASN A 155 -2.54 22.57 9.22
N PRO A 156 -1.26 22.87 8.96
CA PRO A 156 -0.27 21.85 8.71
C PRO A 156 -0.08 21.03 9.99
N VAL A 157 -0.39 19.73 9.90
CA VAL A 157 -0.22 18.80 11.01
C VAL A 157 1.17 18.17 10.90
N GLN A 158 1.94 18.24 11.98
CA GLN A 158 3.17 17.45 12.09
C GLN A 158 2.82 15.96 12.15
N ALA A 159 3.62 15.13 11.49
CA ALA A 159 3.43 13.69 11.48
C ALA A 159 3.66 13.13 12.90
N SER A 160 2.58 12.93 13.65
CA SER A 160 2.65 12.16 14.90
C SER A 160 2.98 10.71 14.59
N THR A 161 3.48 9.97 15.58
CA THR A 161 3.74 8.52 15.45
C THR A 161 2.53 7.77 14.89
N LYS A 162 1.33 8.10 15.35
CA LYS A 162 0.10 7.47 14.87
C LYS A 162 -0.19 7.80 13.41
N LEU A 163 -0.04 9.07 12.99
CA LEU A 163 -0.27 9.46 11.60
C LEU A 163 0.75 8.82 10.65
N ALA A 164 2.01 8.79 11.06
CA ALA A 164 3.10 8.18 10.29
C ALA A 164 2.92 6.65 10.17
N ALA A 165 2.50 5.97 11.24
CA ALA A 165 2.17 4.54 11.20
C ALA A 165 0.98 4.26 10.28
N ASN A 166 -0.13 5.00 10.46
CA ASN A 166 -1.32 4.88 9.63
C ASN A 166 -1.02 5.11 8.13
N LEU A 167 -0.04 5.97 7.81
CA LEU A 167 0.39 6.19 6.42
C LEU A 167 0.99 4.92 5.80
N VAL A 168 1.90 4.25 6.52
CA VAL A 168 2.52 3.01 6.05
C VAL A 168 1.46 1.93 5.88
N GLU A 169 0.61 1.74 6.89
CA GLU A 169 -0.53 0.83 6.83
C GLU A 169 -1.42 1.14 5.62
N ALA A 170 -1.81 2.39 5.43
CA ALA A 170 -2.71 2.76 4.35
C ALA A 170 -2.10 2.56 2.96
N VAL A 171 -0.81 2.81 2.80
CA VAL A 171 -0.07 2.55 1.56
C VAL A 171 -0.03 1.06 1.26
N ILE A 172 0.23 0.21 2.26
CA ILE A 172 0.14 -1.25 2.08
C ILE A 172 -1.29 -1.68 1.77
N GLY A 173 -2.30 -1.09 2.42
CA GLY A 173 -3.72 -1.34 2.12
C GLY A 173 -4.09 -0.95 0.69
N ALA A 174 -3.53 0.14 0.17
CA ALA A 174 -3.68 0.55 -1.22
C ALA A 174 -3.06 -0.47 -2.18
N VAL A 175 -1.84 -0.93 -1.89
CA VAL A 175 -1.15 -1.98 -2.67
C VAL A 175 -1.97 -3.27 -2.66
N TRP A 176 -2.51 -3.68 -1.52
CA TRP A 176 -3.35 -4.88 -1.41
C TRP A 176 -4.59 -4.82 -2.31
N LEU A 177 -5.32 -3.70 -2.31
CA LEU A 177 -6.52 -3.55 -3.13
C LEU A 177 -6.20 -3.34 -4.62
N ASP A 178 -5.18 -2.54 -4.93
CA ASP A 178 -4.64 -2.38 -6.28
C ASP A 178 -4.06 -3.72 -6.83
N SER A 179 -3.65 -4.55 -5.88
CA SER A 179 -3.21 -5.94 -5.89
C SER A 179 -4.10 -7.01 -6.48
N ASP A 180 -5.40 -6.76 -6.47
CA ASP A 180 -6.38 -7.87 -6.43
C ASP A 180 -5.99 -8.85 -5.32
N GLU A 181 -5.64 -8.30 -4.14
CA GLU A 181 -5.36 -9.07 -2.93
C GLU A 181 -4.09 -9.96 -3.05
N SER A 182 -3.07 -9.43 -3.73
CA SER A 182 -1.80 -10.14 -3.93
C SER A 182 -0.87 -10.03 -2.71
N MET A 183 -0.69 -11.15 -2.00
CA MET A 183 0.23 -11.22 -0.86
C MET A 183 1.70 -11.06 -1.27
N SER A 184 2.07 -11.45 -2.50
CA SER A 184 3.43 -11.25 -3.01
C SER A 184 3.75 -9.77 -3.21
N ALA A 185 2.81 -8.97 -3.73
CA ALA A 185 2.99 -7.53 -3.86
C ALA A 185 3.11 -6.84 -2.49
N VAL A 186 2.29 -7.25 -1.50
CA VAL A 186 2.41 -6.75 -0.12
C VAL A 186 3.79 -7.06 0.45
N ARG A 187 4.26 -8.31 0.33
CA ARG A 187 5.61 -8.70 0.83
C ARG A 187 6.72 -7.92 0.14
N GLN A 188 6.64 -7.74 -1.18
CA GLN A 188 7.63 -6.96 -1.94
C GLN A 188 7.73 -5.51 -1.44
N VAL A 189 6.58 -4.86 -1.21
CA VAL A 189 6.57 -3.49 -0.68
C VAL A 189 7.05 -3.45 0.77
N MET A 190 6.67 -4.42 1.60
CA MET A 190 7.21 -4.54 2.97
C MET A 190 8.73 -4.68 2.96
N GLU A 191 9.29 -5.54 2.11
CA GLU A 191 10.74 -5.69 1.94
C GLU A 191 11.40 -4.40 1.48
N THR A 192 10.81 -3.71 0.50
CA THR A 192 11.29 -2.42 -0.01
C THR A 192 11.34 -1.35 1.08
N LEU A 193 10.36 -1.36 1.98
CA LEU A 193 10.30 -0.47 3.14
C LEU A 193 11.16 -0.94 4.33
N GLY A 194 11.88 -2.05 4.20
CA GLY A 194 12.71 -2.61 5.28
C GLY A 194 11.91 -3.30 6.40
N LEU A 195 10.64 -3.62 6.17
CA LEU A 195 9.76 -4.41 7.05
C LEU A 195 9.96 -5.91 6.79
N CYS A 196 11.20 -6.36 6.81
CA CYS A 196 11.57 -7.70 6.37
C CYS A 196 11.10 -8.79 7.36
N LEU A 197 10.58 -9.89 6.80
CA LEU A 197 10.14 -11.08 7.53
C LEU A 197 11.30 -11.93 8.06
N ASN A 198 12.50 -11.70 7.52
CA ASN A 198 13.66 -12.56 7.68
C ASN A 198 14.57 -12.00 8.78
N GLY A 199 14.55 -12.64 9.95
CA GLY A 199 15.81 -12.94 10.61
C GLY A 199 16.27 -14.29 10.04
N MET A 200 17.40 -14.32 9.33
CA MET A 200 17.96 -15.49 8.61
C MET A 200 17.28 -15.87 7.29
N THR A 201 17.83 -15.36 6.19
CA THR A 201 18.13 -16.23 5.05
C THR A 201 19.66 -16.29 4.93
N SER A 202 20.15 -17.52 4.85
CA SER A 202 21.53 -18.02 4.78
C SER A 202 22.67 -17.02 4.52
N LYS A 203 23.79 -17.26 5.22
CA LYS A 203 25.14 -16.95 4.75
C LYS A 203 25.24 -17.18 3.24
N THR A 204 25.19 -16.12 2.46
CA THR A 204 25.81 -16.05 1.14
C THR A 204 26.58 -14.75 1.10
N ASN A 205 27.89 -14.89 0.90
CA ASN A 205 28.83 -13.80 0.85
C ASN A 205 28.50 -12.91 -0.36
N SER A 206 28.09 -11.67 -0.13
CA SER A 206 28.63 -10.49 -0.83
C SER A 206 27.85 -9.22 -0.45
N SER A 207 28.52 -8.39 0.36
CA SER A 207 28.56 -6.93 0.29
C SER A 207 27.30 -6.11 0.62
N GLY A 208 27.26 -5.60 1.86
CA GLY A 208 26.99 -4.15 2.03
C GLY A 208 25.76 -3.72 2.81
N CYS A 209 25.55 -4.19 4.04
CA CYS A 209 24.83 -3.39 5.04
C CYS A 209 25.48 -3.57 6.42
N ILE A 210 26.28 -2.57 6.77
CA ILE A 210 26.92 -2.42 8.07
C ILE A 210 25.84 -1.95 9.05
N ASN A 211 25.53 -2.76 10.06
CA ASN A 211 24.99 -2.25 11.31
C ASN A 211 25.88 -2.77 12.45
N THR A 212 26.87 -1.95 12.77
CA THR A 212 27.68 -2.04 13.98
C THR A 212 26.83 -1.61 15.17
N TYR A 213 26.17 -2.54 15.86
CA TYR A 213 25.87 -2.39 17.30
C TYR A 213 25.82 -3.76 17.96
N ASP A 214 27.00 -4.18 18.42
CA ASP A 214 27.20 -5.14 19.49
C ASP A 214 26.62 -4.54 20.78
N MET A 215 25.44 -5.02 21.21
CA MET A 215 25.05 -4.90 22.61
C MET A 215 25.33 -6.23 23.28
N GLN A 216 26.46 -6.23 24.00
CA GLN A 216 26.83 -7.19 25.01
C GLN A 216 25.65 -7.48 25.93
N ARG A 217 25.23 -8.74 25.93
CA ARG A 217 24.24 -9.33 26.83
C ARG A 217 24.82 -9.44 28.25
N PRO A 218 24.23 -8.83 29.30
CA PRO A 218 24.59 -9.20 30.66
C PRO A 218 23.98 -10.57 31.00
N GLU A 219 24.78 -11.37 31.70
CA GLU A 219 24.50 -12.75 32.06
C GLU A 219 23.26 -12.92 32.95
N ARG A 220 22.69 -14.13 32.89
CA ARG A 220 21.50 -14.55 33.65
C ARG A 220 21.76 -14.49 35.16
N GLY A 221 21.05 -13.62 35.86
CA GLY A 221 20.83 -13.74 37.29
C GLY A 221 19.70 -14.73 37.59
N THR A 222 19.99 -15.75 38.37
CA THR A 222 19.01 -16.71 38.92
C THR A 222 18.07 -16.00 39.90
N TYR A 223 16.77 -15.93 39.58
CA TYR A 223 15.76 -15.46 40.52
C TYR A 223 15.22 -16.62 41.36
N ASP A 224 15.63 -16.65 42.63
CA ASP A 224 15.05 -17.44 43.71
C ASP A 224 13.72 -16.81 44.15
N LYS A 225 12.64 -17.59 44.13
CA LYS A 225 11.34 -17.21 44.68
C LYS A 225 11.08 -18.04 45.93
N SER A 226 11.60 -17.56 47.06
CA SER A 226 11.11 -17.94 48.37
C SER A 226 10.87 -16.70 49.24
N GLN A 227 9.61 -16.57 49.68
CA GLN A 227 9.09 -15.72 50.77
C GLN A 227 8.98 -14.20 50.56
N ARG A 228 7.73 -13.71 50.33
CA ARG A 228 6.93 -13.13 51.42
C ARG A 228 5.47 -12.82 51.02
N ASP A 229 4.64 -12.90 52.05
CA ASP A 229 3.18 -12.93 52.12
C ASP A 229 2.43 -11.59 51.90
N ASP A 230 1.12 -11.73 51.63
CA ASP A 230 -0.03 -10.92 52.05
C ASP A 230 -0.25 -9.47 51.55
N GLN A 231 -1.11 -9.30 50.52
CA GLN A 231 -2.51 -8.79 50.62
C GLN A 231 -3.11 -8.40 49.25
N PRO A 232 -4.46 -8.45 49.06
CA PRO A 232 -5.09 -8.47 47.75
C PRO A 232 -5.40 -7.06 47.24
N ALA A 233 -4.87 -6.69 46.06
CA ALA A 233 -5.33 -5.54 45.31
C ALA A 233 -6.32 -5.98 44.22
N GLN A 234 -7.53 -5.44 44.32
CA GLN A 234 -8.69 -5.67 43.47
C GLN A 234 -8.35 -5.51 41.98
N SER A 235 -8.70 -6.52 41.18
CA SER A 235 -8.58 -6.49 39.73
C SER A 235 -9.66 -5.60 39.12
N HIS A 236 -9.28 -4.38 38.75
CA HIS A 236 -10.02 -3.55 37.81
C HIS A 236 -9.83 -4.13 36.39
N LEU A 237 -10.61 -5.16 36.06
CA LEU A 237 -10.78 -5.63 34.68
C LEU A 237 -11.69 -4.64 33.94
N SER A 238 -11.09 -3.60 33.37
CA SER A 238 -11.78 -2.73 32.42
C SER A 238 -10.83 -2.29 31.31
N CYS A 239 -10.44 -3.24 30.45
CA CYS A 239 -9.67 -2.93 29.25
C CYS A 239 -10.13 -3.83 28.08
N ILE A 240 -10.92 -3.25 27.20
CA ILE A 240 -10.89 -3.44 25.73
C ILE A 240 -11.16 -4.88 25.26
N ALA A 241 -12.42 -5.14 24.94
CA ALA A 241 -12.81 -6.26 24.09
C ALA A 241 -12.11 -6.14 22.72
N ASP A 242 -11.33 -7.17 22.41
CA ASP A 242 -10.60 -7.33 21.15
C ASP A 242 -11.61 -7.53 19.98
N PRO A 243 -11.50 -6.78 18.85
CA PRO A 243 -12.43 -6.92 17.73
C PRO A 243 -12.42 -8.31 17.06
N TRP A 244 -11.37 -9.11 17.29
CA TRP A 244 -11.15 -10.39 16.62
C TRP A 244 -12.02 -11.55 17.13
N THR A 245 -12.53 -11.49 18.36
CA THR A 245 -13.34 -12.61 18.92
C THR A 245 -14.72 -12.74 18.26
N ARG A 246 -15.20 -11.72 17.54
CA ARG A 246 -16.50 -11.77 16.84
C ARG A 246 -16.41 -12.37 15.42
N TYR A 247 -15.24 -12.37 14.79
CA TYR A 247 -15.11 -12.83 13.40
C TYR A 247 -15.04 -14.35 13.28
N LEU A 248 -14.44 -15.04 14.25
CA LEU A 248 -14.33 -16.50 14.25
C LEU A 248 -15.62 -17.24 14.64
N SER A 249 -16.62 -16.53 15.19
CA SER A 249 -17.93 -17.13 15.53
C SER A 249 -18.89 -17.17 14.33
N CYS A 250 -18.74 -16.28 13.34
CA CYS A 250 -19.65 -16.21 12.19
C CYS A 250 -19.30 -17.18 11.04
N HIS A 251 -18.07 -17.69 10.96
CA HIS A 251 -17.66 -18.62 9.88
C HIS A 251 -17.72 -20.11 10.26
N ALA A 252 -17.89 -20.44 11.54
CA ALA A 252 -18.04 -21.84 11.99
C ALA A 252 -19.49 -22.36 11.90
N LEU A 253 -20.48 -21.50 11.58
CA LEU A 253 -21.90 -21.86 11.51
C LEU A 253 -22.47 -22.00 10.09
N THR A 254 -21.73 -21.60 9.05
CA THR A 254 -22.18 -21.71 7.65
C THR A 254 -21.63 -22.93 6.89
N SER A 255 -20.72 -23.71 7.48
CA SER A 255 -20.20 -24.96 6.86
C SER A 255 -20.80 -26.25 7.41
N ARG A 256 -21.84 -26.20 8.26
CA ARG A 256 -22.54 -27.40 8.77
C ARG A 256 -24.00 -27.56 8.32
N LEU A 257 -24.47 -26.76 7.35
CA LEU A 257 -25.85 -26.85 6.82
C LEU A 257 -25.95 -27.28 5.34
N GLN A 258 -24.90 -27.87 4.77
CA GLN A 258 -24.92 -28.38 3.38
C GLN A 258 -24.52 -29.87 3.21
N ILE A 259 -24.50 -30.66 4.30
CA ILE A 259 -24.35 -32.13 4.22
C ILE A 259 -25.51 -32.82 4.98
N ALA A 260 -26.73 -32.42 4.66
CA ALA A 260 -27.95 -33.13 5.04
C ALA A 260 -29.06 -32.84 4.02
N ASN A 261 -28.83 -33.25 2.77
CA ASN A 261 -29.88 -33.50 1.77
C ASN A 261 -29.26 -34.16 0.52
N VAL A 262 -28.97 -35.46 0.64
CA VAL A 262 -29.06 -36.47 -0.43
C VAL A 262 -29.57 -37.74 0.22
#